data_AF-A0AAD9IRZ8-F1
#
_entry.id   AF-A0AAD9IRZ8-F1
#
_cell.length_a   1.000
_cell.length_b   1.000
_cell.length_c   1.000
_cell.angle_alpha   90.00
_cell.angle_beta   90.00
_cell.angle_gamma   90.00
#
_symmetry.space_group_name_H-M   'P 1'
#
loop_
_entity.id
_entity.type
_entity.pdbx_description
1 polymer ?
#
loop_
_entity_poly.entity_id
_entity_poly.type
_entity_poly.pdbx_seq_one_letter_code
_entity_poly.pdbx_strand_id
1 'polypeptide(L)' 'MRDSLYTVLNMAIHWAVQYERYQRFATEEFLLREGGVMCPAPGCGEGIVPEDTRRIQCVRPECQRYPQFENPDSPDGF' A
#
# COMPACT_ATOMS: atom_id res chain seq x y z
N MET A 1 -26.47 -30.59 -11.75
CA MET A 1 -25.00 -30.73 -11.90
C MET A 1 -24.28 -29.38 -12.09
N ARG A 2 -24.94 -28.30 -12.54
CA ARG A 2 -24.35 -26.96 -12.64
C ARG A 2 -24.20 -26.24 -11.28
N ASP A 3 -25.11 -26.48 -10.33
CA ASP A 3 -25.12 -25.77 -9.04
C ASP A 3 -23.88 -26.03 -8.17
N SER A 4 -23.35 -27.25 -8.20
CA SER A 4 -22.13 -27.62 -7.47
C SER A 4 -20.88 -26.90 -8.00
N LEU A 5 -20.83 -26.59 -9.30
CA LEU A 5 -19.69 -25.91 -9.92
C LEU A 5 -19.63 -24.42 -9.56
N TYR A 6 -20.81 -23.77 -9.45
CA TYR A 6 -20.91 -22.38 -9.01
C TYR A 6 -20.52 -22.19 -7.54
N THR A 7 -20.85 -23.14 -6.66
CA THR A 7 -20.46 -23.07 -5.25
C THR A 7 -18.94 -23.08 -5.08
N VAL A 8 -18.25 -23.98 -5.78
CA VAL A 8 -16.78 -24.11 -5.69
C VAL A 8 -16.10 -22.90 -6.32
N LEU A 9 -16.58 -22.43 -7.48
CA LEU A 9 -16.05 -21.26 -8.16
C LEU A 9 -16.20 -19.98 -7.32
N ASN A 10 -17.38 -19.76 -6.72
CA ASN A 10 -17.62 -18.61 -5.86
C ASN A 10 -16.70 -18.63 -4.63
N MET A 11 -16.54 -19.79 -3.97
CA MET A 11 -15.64 -19.89 -2.82
C MET A 11 -14.19 -19.58 -3.20
N ALA A 12 -13.71 -20.06 -4.35
CA ALA A 12 -12.37 -19.77 -4.85
C ALA A 12 -12.17 -18.27 -5.15
N ILE A 13 -13.16 -17.61 -5.76
CA ILE A 13 -13.09 -16.16 -6.04
C ILE A 13 -13.10 -15.35 -4.74
N HIS A 14 -13.96 -15.71 -3.78
CA HIS A 14 -13.98 -15.06 -2.47
C HIS A 14 -12.62 -15.20 -1.78
N TRP A 15 -12.02 -16.40 -1.79
CA TRP A 15 -10.70 -16.60 -1.20
C TRP A 15 -9.61 -15.83 -1.94
N ALA A 16 -9.60 -15.84 -3.27
CA ALA A 16 -8.59 -15.10 -4.03
C ALA A 16 -8.59 -13.60 -3.66
N VAL A 17 -9.78 -12.98 -3.56
CA VAL A 17 -9.91 -11.57 -3.17
C VAL A 17 -9.47 -11.34 -1.72
N GLN A 18 -9.81 -12.22 -0.78
CA GLN A 18 -9.37 -12.06 0.61
C GLN A 18 -7.87 -12.27 0.76
N TYR A 19 -7.29 -13.22 0.03
CA TYR A 19 -5.87 -13.50 0.08
C TYR A 19 -5.04 -12.36 -0.51
N GLU A 20 -5.49 -11.77 -1.62
CA GLU A 20 -4.85 -10.58 -2.20
C GLU A 20 -4.84 -9.41 -1.19
N ARG A 21 -5.95 -9.18 -0.49
CA ARG A 21 -6.02 -8.14 0.56
C ARG A 21 -5.05 -8.42 1.70
N TYR A 22 -5.01 -9.67 2.16
CA TYR A 22 -4.08 -10.07 3.21
C TYR A 22 -2.62 -9.80 2.82
N GLN A 23 -2.23 -10.14 1.58
CA GLN A 23 -0.88 -9.86 1.09
C GLN A 23 -0.55 -8.36 1.06
N ARG A 24 -1.49 -7.52 0.62
CA ARG A 24 -1.30 -6.07 0.59
C ARG A 24 -1.15 -5.50 2.00
N PHE A 25 -2.06 -5.86 2.91
CA PHE A 25 -2.00 -5.39 4.30
C PHE A 25 -0.73 -5.85 5.02
N ALA A 26 -0.24 -7.07 4.76
CA ALA A 26 1.02 -7.53 5.33
C ALA A 26 2.21 -6.63 4.91
N THR A 27 2.25 -6.21 3.64
CA THR A 27 3.28 -5.30 3.13
C THR A 27 3.13 -3.88 3.70
N GLU A 28 1.91 -3.37 3.78
CA GLU A 28 1.62 -2.05 4.37
C GLU A 28 2.03 -2.00 5.84
N GLU A 29 1.69 -3.02 6.62
CA GLU A 29 2.07 -3.12 8.03
C GLU A 29 3.59 -3.25 8.22
N PHE A 30 4.28 -4.00 7.36
CA PHE A 30 5.74 -4.06 7.40
C PHE A 30 6.35 -2.68 7.12
N LEU A 31 5.87 -2.00 6.09
CA LEU A 31 6.34 -0.68 5.71
C LEU A 31 6.18 0.33 6.87
N LEU A 32 5.01 0.36 7.49
CA LEU A 32 4.72 1.27 8.61
C LEU A 32 5.58 0.96 9.84
N ARG A 33 5.92 -0.31 10.09
CA ARG A 33 6.82 -0.70 11.20
C ARG A 33 8.24 -0.23 11.00
N GLU A 34 8.71 -0.19 9.75
CA GLU A 34 10.05 0.28 9.38
C GLU A 34 10.14 1.81 9.26
N GLY A 35 9.12 2.57 9.68
CA GLY A 35 9.09 4.04 9.53
C GLY A 35 8.77 4.51 8.11
N GLY A 36 8.38 3.59 7.23
CA GLY A 36 7.95 3.92 5.89
C GLY A 36 6.56 4.56 5.87
N VAL A 37 6.25 5.19 4.74
CA VAL A 37 5.06 6.01 4.55
C VAL A 37 4.34 5.64 3.25
N MET A 38 3.02 5.74 3.27
CA MET A 38 2.18 5.46 2.12
C MET A 38 1.90 6.73 1.32
N CYS A 39 2.01 6.66 -0.01
CA CYS A 39 1.64 7.78 -0.87
C CYS A 39 0.14 8.13 -0.74
N PRO A 40 -0.22 9.38 -0.40
CA PRO A 40 -1.61 9.79 -0.15
C PRO A 40 -2.44 10.00 -1.43
N ALA A 41 -1.82 9.88 -2.61
CA ALA A 41 -2.53 10.06 -3.86
C ALA A 41 -3.62 8.97 -4.05
N PRO A 42 -4.84 9.33 -4.46
CA PRO A 42 -5.96 8.40 -4.62
C PRO A 42 -5.63 7.41 -5.72
N GLY A 43 -5.73 6.11 -5.39
CA GLY A 43 -5.36 5.04 -6.31
C GLY A 43 -3.86 4.80 -6.43
N CYS A 44 -3.03 5.51 -5.65
CA CYS A 44 -1.60 5.24 -5.56
C CYS A 44 -1.30 4.17 -4.52
N GLY A 45 -1.20 4.54 -3.24
CA GLY A 45 -0.84 3.61 -2.17
C GLY A 45 0.54 2.96 -2.33
N GLU A 46 1.49 3.64 -3.00
CA GLU A 46 2.88 3.15 -3.04
C GLU A 46 3.48 3.29 -1.64
N GLY A 47 4.07 2.22 -1.13
CA GLY A 47 4.86 2.27 0.10
C GLY A 47 6.27 2.78 -0.18
N ILE A 48 6.73 3.76 0.59
CA ILE A 48 8.04 4.40 0.43
C ILE A 48 8.78 4.28 1.75
N VAL A 49 10.02 3.77 1.71
CA VAL A 49 10.93 3.76 2.86
C VAL A 49 11.96 4.88 2.64
N PRO A 50 11.83 6.03 3.32
CA PRO A 50 12.71 7.17 3.12
C PRO A 50 14.07 6.94 3.80
N GLU A 51 15.16 7.20 3.07
CA GLU A 51 16.51 7.24 3.64
C GLU A 51 16.80 8.68 4.14
N ASP A 52 16.56 8.95 5.44
CA ASP A 52 16.85 10.19 6.20
C ASP A 52 16.45 11.54 5.57
N THR A 53 15.64 11.51 4.51
CA THR A 53 15.24 12.70 3.75
C THR A 53 13.93 13.25 4.30
N ARG A 54 13.89 14.55 4.59
CA ARG A 54 12.68 15.21 5.12
C ARG A 54 11.52 15.23 4.12
N ARG A 55 11.82 15.38 2.83
CA ARG A 55 10.80 15.50 1.77
C ARG A 55 10.68 14.21 1.01
N ILE A 56 9.50 13.63 1.03
CA ILE A 56 9.21 12.37 0.37
C ILE A 56 8.42 12.67 -0.90
N GLN A 57 8.86 12.09 -2.01
CA GLN A 57 8.20 12.21 -3.31
C GLN A 57 7.99 10.83 -3.92
N CYS A 58 6.76 10.57 -4.37
CA CYS A 58 6.45 9.34 -5.08
C CYS A 58 7.12 9.33 -6.47
N VAL A 59 7.73 8.20 -6.84
CA VAL A 59 8.39 8.00 -8.13
C VAL A 59 7.42 7.98 -9.32
N ARG A 60 6.14 7.72 -9.05
CA ARG A 60 5.10 7.67 -10.09
C ARG A 60 4.84 9.06 -10.68
N PRO A 61 4.93 9.23 -12.01
CA PRO A 61 4.71 10.52 -12.67
C PRO A 61 3.34 11.13 -12.35
N GLU A 62 2.31 10.29 -12.23
CA GLU A 62 0.93 10.72 -11.97
C GLU A 62 0.78 11.34 -10.58
N CYS A 63 1.68 10.97 -9.66
CA CYS A 63 1.66 11.42 -8.27
C CYS A 63 2.54 12.65 -8.03
N GLN A 64 3.31 13.11 -9.03
CA GLN A 64 4.18 14.29 -8.87
C GLN A 64 3.39 15.60 -8.66
N ARG A 65 2.08 15.60 -8.96
CA ARG A 65 1.17 16.72 -8.68
C ARG A 65 0.68 16.74 -7.22
N TYR A 66 0.79 15.64 -6.49
CA TYR A 66 0.39 15.60 -5.08
C TYR A 66 1.39 16.38 -4.21
N PRO A 67 0.92 17.06 -3.15
CA PRO A 67 1.81 17.76 -2.23
C PRO A 67 2.86 16.79 -1.67
N GLN A 68 4.13 17.23 -1.68
CA GLN A 68 5.21 16.53 -0.97
C GLN A 68 4.85 16.43 0.51
N PHE A 69 5.07 15.27 1.11
CA PHE A 69 4.81 15.04 2.54
C PHE A 69 6.12 14.84 3.30
N GLU A 70 6.06 15.13 4.60
CA GLU A 70 7.24 15.12 5.47
C GLU A 70 7.52 13.72 6.03
N ASN A 71 8.80 13.38 6.16
CA ASN A 71 9.26 12.16 6.80
C ASN A 71 9.10 12.27 8.33
N PRO A 72 8.30 11.40 8.97
CA PRO A 72 8.12 11.42 10.42
C PRO A 72 9.41 11.10 11.20
N ASP A 73 10.36 10.38 10.60
CA ASP A 73 11.60 9.94 11.25
C ASP A 73 12.81 10.84 10.93
N SER A 74 12.58 11.99 10.32
CA SER A 74 13.65 12.96 10.01
C SER A 74 14.35 13.43 11.31
N PRO A 75 15.70 13.41 11.39
CA PRO A 75 16.46 13.71 12.61
C PRO A 75 16.29 15.15 13.12
N ASP A 76 15.82 16.05 12.27
CA ASP A 76 15.55 17.46 12.58
C ASP A 76 14.10 17.72 13.06
N GLY A 77 13.40 16.70 13.57
CA GLY A 77 11.95 16.73 13.83
C GLY A 77 11.44 17.78 14.85
N PHE A 78 10.38 18.50 14.43
CA PHE A 78 9.54 19.51 15.11
C PHE A 78 10.21 20.77 15.70
#